data_AF-A0A8T2KAS4-F1
#
_entry.id   AF-A0A8T2KAS4-F1
#
_cell.length_a   1.000
_cell.length_b   1.000
_cell.length_c   1.000
_cell.angle_alpha   90.00
_cell.angle_beta   90.00
_cell.angle_gamma   90.00
#
_symmetry.space_group_name_H-M   'P 1'
#
loop_
_entity.id
_entity.type
_entity.pdbx_description
1 polymer ?
#
loop_
_entity_poly.entity_id
_entity_poly.type
_entity_poly.pdbx_seq_one_letter_code
_entity_poly.pdbx_strand_id
1 'polypeptide(L)'
;MEDLLLLPGESVKDMAKDVSYICPFTGAYRGSFTVTNYRLYFKSLERDRHLILDAPLGIISRIERIGGASSRGENPNGIEVVCKDMRNIRFAYKQDGRTRKSVFENLIKFAFPLTYGLPLFAFEYKEVFPENGWKFYDPIQEYRRQGIPNESWRITRVNERYELCDTYPACLVVPANISDDDLRKMAAFRTRDRIPALSWIHPESQAAITRCSQPMPGVNGKRNKDDEKFLQSIMDANAQSHKIFIFDARPSVNAVANKAKGGGYESEDAYQNAELVFLDIHNIHVMRESQRKLKEISYPIIQESHWLSNLESTHWLEHIKLILAGALRIADKVESGKTSVVVHCSDGWDRTPQLTSLAMLMLDGYYRTIRGFEVLVEKEWVSFGHRFYQRIGHGDKNHPDADRSPMFLQFIDCVWQMTSSQMPLNSMSTFW
;
A
#
# COMPACT_ATOMS: atom_id res chain seq x y z
N MET A 1 -5.83 -13.35 -36.24
CA MET A 1 -5.96 -13.75 -34.83
C MET A 1 -4.65 -14.37 -34.31
N GLU A 2 -3.62 -14.50 -35.15
CA GLU A 2 -2.48 -15.40 -34.94
C GLU A 2 -1.34 -14.88 -34.03
N ASP A 3 -1.43 -13.66 -33.47
CA ASP A 3 -0.29 -13.06 -32.72
C ASP A 3 -0.56 -12.69 -31.26
N LEU A 4 -1.77 -12.85 -30.73
CA LEU A 4 -2.05 -12.56 -29.31
C LEU A 4 -1.83 -13.82 -28.48
N LEU A 5 -0.73 -13.86 -27.74
CA LEU A 5 -0.46 -14.90 -26.74
C LEU A 5 -1.37 -14.68 -25.52
N LEU A 6 -2.27 -15.62 -25.27
CA LEU A 6 -3.19 -15.60 -24.12
C LEU A 6 -2.57 -16.37 -22.95
N LEU A 7 -2.69 -15.83 -21.74
CA LEU A 7 -2.32 -16.55 -20.52
C LEU A 7 -3.26 -17.75 -20.29
N PRO A 8 -2.85 -18.78 -19.54
CA PRO A 8 -3.76 -19.84 -19.11
C PRO A 8 -4.96 -19.28 -18.34
N GLY A 9 -6.17 -19.46 -18.89
CA GLY A 9 -7.41 -18.89 -18.36
C GLY A 9 -7.84 -17.56 -18.98
N GLU A 10 -6.97 -16.93 -19.76
CA GLU A 10 -7.29 -15.72 -20.52
C GLU A 10 -8.10 -16.05 -21.78
N SER A 11 -9.11 -15.24 -22.08
CA SER A 11 -9.99 -15.41 -23.25
C SER A 11 -10.37 -14.06 -23.84
N VAL A 12 -10.37 -13.97 -25.17
CA VAL A 12 -10.83 -12.79 -25.91
C VAL A 12 -12.33 -12.60 -25.70
N LYS A 13 -12.73 -11.39 -25.35
CA LYS A 13 -14.12 -10.99 -25.08
C LYS A 13 -14.69 -10.10 -26.18
N ASP A 14 -13.86 -9.27 -26.79
CA ASP A 14 -14.25 -8.48 -27.95
C ASP A 14 -13.03 -8.02 -28.76
N MET A 15 -13.27 -7.64 -30.02
CA MET A 15 -12.24 -7.12 -30.91
C MET A 15 -12.84 -6.09 -31.89
N ALA A 16 -12.14 -4.97 -32.07
CA ALA A 16 -12.40 -4.01 -33.13
C ALA A 16 -11.16 -3.82 -34.01
N LYS A 17 -11.37 -3.89 -35.32
CA LYS A 17 -10.38 -3.46 -36.32
C LYS A 17 -10.54 -1.96 -36.59
N ASP A 18 -9.55 -1.37 -37.24
CA ASP A 18 -9.58 0.02 -37.69
C ASP A 18 -9.75 1.04 -36.56
N VAL A 19 -9.22 0.72 -35.38
CA VAL A 19 -9.15 1.64 -34.23
C VAL A 19 -7.85 2.42 -34.30
N SER A 20 -7.91 3.72 -34.04
CA SER A 20 -6.72 4.58 -34.00
C SER A 20 -6.28 4.80 -32.55
N TYR A 21 -5.12 4.28 -32.16
CA TYR A 21 -4.46 4.68 -30.92
C TYR A 21 -3.77 6.03 -31.13
N ILE A 22 -4.04 7.01 -30.25
CA ILE A 22 -3.43 8.34 -30.30
C ILE A 22 -2.26 8.35 -29.31
N CYS A 23 -1.06 7.99 -29.79
CA CYS A 23 0.15 8.02 -28.97
C CYS A 23 0.58 9.47 -28.75
N PRO A 24 0.68 9.95 -27.51
CA PRO A 24 1.09 11.34 -27.25
C PRO A 24 2.55 11.62 -27.66
N PHE A 25 3.35 10.58 -27.88
CA PHE A 25 4.78 10.71 -28.20
C PHE A 25 5.10 10.58 -29.70
N THR A 26 4.33 9.76 -30.43
CA THR A 26 4.68 9.38 -31.81
C THR A 26 3.51 9.49 -32.79
N GLY A 27 2.37 10.04 -32.36
CA GLY A 27 1.21 10.30 -33.21
C GLY A 27 0.22 9.13 -33.28
N ALA A 28 -0.65 9.15 -34.29
CA ALA A 28 -1.72 8.18 -34.43
C ALA A 28 -1.28 6.88 -35.14
N TYR A 29 -1.73 5.75 -34.63
CA TYR A 29 -1.54 4.43 -35.22
C TYR A 29 -2.88 3.76 -35.40
N ARG A 30 -3.18 3.27 -36.60
CA ARG A 30 -4.39 2.48 -36.84
C ARG A 30 -4.07 1.00 -36.71
N GLY A 31 -4.96 0.26 -36.06
CA GLY A 31 -4.71 -1.14 -35.74
C GLY A 31 -5.92 -1.88 -35.22
N SER A 32 -5.66 -3.03 -34.60
CA SER A 32 -6.66 -3.88 -33.97
C SER A 32 -6.62 -3.68 -32.45
N PHE A 33 -7.79 -3.41 -31.88
CA PHE A 33 -8.04 -3.32 -30.45
C PHE A 33 -8.73 -4.59 -29.97
N THR A 34 -8.22 -5.21 -28.92
CA THR A 34 -8.72 -6.47 -28.36
C THR A 34 -8.92 -6.31 -26.86
N VAL A 35 -10.04 -6.81 -26.36
CA VAL A 35 -10.33 -6.91 -24.92
C VAL A 35 -10.36 -8.38 -24.55
N THR A 36 -9.61 -8.77 -23.53
CA THR A 36 -9.73 -10.08 -22.89
C THR A 36 -10.40 -9.93 -21.51
N ASN A 37 -10.52 -11.02 -20.75
CA ASN A 37 -10.83 -10.97 -19.32
C ASN A 37 -9.66 -10.48 -18.44
N TYR A 38 -8.48 -10.19 -19.01
CA TYR A 38 -7.29 -9.75 -18.26
C TYR A 38 -6.71 -8.44 -18.74
N ARG A 39 -6.60 -8.21 -20.06
CA ARG A 39 -5.89 -7.08 -20.65
C ARG A 39 -6.68 -6.38 -21.75
N LEU A 40 -6.34 -5.11 -21.93
CA LEU A 40 -6.54 -4.35 -23.15
C LEU A 40 -5.29 -4.55 -24.00
N TYR A 41 -5.46 -4.97 -25.24
CA TYR A 41 -4.37 -5.18 -26.18
C TYR A 41 -4.63 -4.45 -27.49
N PHE A 42 -3.69 -3.62 -27.91
CA PHE A 42 -3.73 -2.94 -29.20
C PHE A 42 -2.48 -3.27 -30.01
N LYS A 43 -2.67 -3.61 -31.29
CA LYS A 43 -1.59 -3.91 -32.23
C LYS A 43 -1.79 -3.15 -33.54
N SER A 44 -0.78 -2.41 -33.95
CA SER A 44 -0.71 -1.79 -35.28
C SER A 44 0.43 -2.40 -36.08
N LEU A 45 0.11 -2.76 -37.32
CA LEU A 45 1.05 -3.19 -38.36
C LEU A 45 1.24 -2.10 -39.44
N GLU A 46 0.66 -0.91 -39.24
CA GLU A 46 0.83 0.20 -40.17
C GLU A 46 2.17 0.91 -39.91
N ARG A 47 2.90 1.20 -41.00
CA ARG A 47 4.29 1.73 -41.05
C ARG A 47 5.35 0.66 -40.71
N ASP A 48 6.62 0.91 -41.07
CA ASP A 48 7.79 0.06 -40.77
C ASP A 48 8.05 -0.17 -39.26
N ARG A 49 7.13 0.29 -38.38
CA ARG A 49 7.22 0.22 -36.93
C ARG A 49 6.00 -0.50 -36.39
N HIS A 50 6.22 -1.73 -35.97
CA HIS A 50 5.23 -2.52 -35.23
C HIS A 50 4.98 -1.83 -33.87
N LEU A 51 3.72 -1.52 -33.56
CA LEU A 51 3.34 -0.97 -32.26
C LEU A 51 2.45 -1.96 -31.52
N ILE A 52 2.85 -2.29 -30.30
CA ILE A 52 2.06 -3.07 -29.36
C ILE A 52 1.83 -2.21 -28.11
N LEU A 53 0.57 -2.11 -27.71
CA LEU A 53 0.17 -1.58 -26.42
C LEU A 53 -0.57 -2.69 -25.66
N ASP A 54 0.05 -3.15 -24.58
CA ASP A 54 -0.48 -4.18 -23.70
C ASP A 54 -0.66 -3.58 -22.29
N ALA A 55 -1.88 -3.65 -21.77
CA ALA A 55 -2.24 -3.06 -20.49
C ALA A 55 -3.23 -3.97 -19.73
N PRO A 56 -2.87 -4.50 -18.55
CA PRO A 56 -3.80 -5.23 -17.70
C PRO A 56 -5.00 -4.37 -17.33
N LEU A 57 -6.21 -4.91 -17.41
CA LEU A 57 -7.44 -4.17 -17.16
C LEU A 57 -7.53 -3.65 -15.71
N GLY A 58 -6.87 -4.32 -14.76
CA GLY A 58 -6.84 -3.90 -13.35
C GLY A 58 -6.18 -2.53 -13.10
N ILE A 59 -5.38 -2.03 -14.05
CA ILE A 59 -4.77 -0.69 -13.97
C ILE A 59 -5.75 0.40 -14.39
N ILE A 60 -6.88 0.06 -15.02
CA ILE A 60 -7.85 1.04 -15.50
C ILE A 60 -8.57 1.63 -14.28
N SER A 61 -8.49 2.95 -14.13
CA SER A 61 -9.18 3.68 -13.07
C SER A 61 -10.59 4.08 -13.53
N ARG A 62 -10.70 4.63 -14.75
CA ARG A 62 -11.97 4.99 -15.39
C ARG A 62 -11.84 5.02 -16.90
N ILE A 63 -12.98 4.95 -17.57
CA ILE A 63 -13.07 4.98 -19.04
C ILE A 63 -14.09 6.07 -19.41
N GLU A 64 -13.64 7.05 -20.17
CA GLU A 64 -14.44 8.19 -20.62
C GLU A 64 -14.72 8.09 -22.11
N ARG A 65 -15.89 8.55 -22.54
CA ARG A 65 -16.20 8.67 -23.97
C ARG A 65 -15.75 10.04 -24.45
N ILE A 66 -14.97 10.07 -25.52
CA ILE A 66 -14.59 11.31 -26.20
C ILE A 66 -15.53 11.51 -27.39
N GLY A 67 -16.07 12.71 -27.52
CA GLY A 67 -16.90 13.11 -28.66
C GLY A 67 -18.36 12.67 -28.62
N GLY A 68 -19.20 13.37 -29.39
CA GLY A 68 -20.63 13.15 -29.54
C GLY A 68 -21.13 13.41 -30.96
N ALA A 69 -22.46 13.39 -31.16
CA ALA A 69 -23.09 13.55 -32.48
C ALA A 69 -22.73 14.87 -33.20
N SER A 70 -22.30 15.89 -32.46
CA SER A 70 -21.91 17.22 -32.95
C SER A 70 -20.41 17.45 -33.10
N SER A 71 -19.56 16.48 -32.76
CA SER A 71 -18.09 16.64 -32.82
C SER A 71 -17.58 16.63 -34.26
N ARG A 72 -16.96 17.75 -34.70
CA ARG A 72 -16.32 17.91 -36.02
C ARG A 72 -14.80 18.03 -35.86
N GLY A 73 -14.03 17.29 -36.65
CA GLY A 73 -12.55 17.28 -36.61
C GLY A 73 -11.97 15.92 -37.04
N GLU A 74 -10.64 15.80 -37.13
CA GLU A 74 -9.97 14.50 -37.26
C GLU A 74 -10.11 13.72 -35.93
N ASN A 75 -10.53 12.44 -36.01
CA ASN A 75 -10.77 11.59 -34.84
C ASN A 75 -11.79 12.13 -33.81
N PRO A 76 -13.01 12.51 -34.24
CA PRO A 76 -13.96 13.25 -33.41
C PRO A 76 -14.60 12.39 -32.31
N ASN A 77 -14.49 11.07 -32.39
CA ASN A 77 -15.17 10.10 -31.52
C ASN A 77 -14.18 9.04 -31.03
N GLY A 78 -14.19 8.77 -29.73
CA GLY A 78 -13.18 7.92 -29.11
C GLY A 78 -13.51 7.49 -27.68
N ILE A 79 -12.51 6.90 -27.04
CA ILE A 79 -12.48 6.62 -25.61
C ILE A 79 -11.14 7.07 -25.02
N GLU A 80 -11.18 7.55 -23.79
CA GLU A 80 -10.00 7.78 -22.97
C GLU A 80 -10.01 6.81 -21.79
N VAL A 81 -8.93 6.07 -21.63
CA VAL A 81 -8.72 5.12 -20.54
C VAL A 81 -7.72 5.76 -19.58
N VAL A 82 -8.21 6.20 -18.43
CA VAL A 82 -7.39 6.80 -17.38
C VAL A 82 -6.85 5.68 -16.51
N CYS A 83 -5.53 5.55 -16.44
CA CYS A 83 -4.87 4.43 -15.76
C CYS A 83 -4.25 4.85 -14.41
N LYS A 84 -4.07 3.85 -13.54
CA LYS A 84 -3.48 3.96 -12.19
C LYS A 84 -1.95 4.03 -12.23
N ASP A 85 -1.33 3.62 -13.34
CA ASP A 85 0.11 3.60 -13.59
C ASP A 85 0.62 4.90 -14.26
N MET A 86 0.09 6.04 -13.81
CA MET A 86 0.52 7.39 -14.23
C MET A 86 0.33 7.75 -15.71
N ARG A 87 -0.37 6.94 -16.52
CA ARG A 87 -0.69 7.24 -17.93
C ARG A 87 -2.19 7.37 -18.21
N ASN A 88 -2.50 7.94 -19.37
CA ASN A 88 -3.81 7.88 -20.03
C ASN A 88 -3.64 7.33 -21.45
N ILE A 89 -4.57 6.48 -21.87
CA ILE A 89 -4.56 5.84 -23.20
C ILE A 89 -5.78 6.31 -23.98
N ARG A 90 -5.58 6.86 -25.18
CA ARG A 90 -6.65 7.40 -26.01
C ARG A 90 -6.80 6.61 -27.30
N PHE A 91 -8.02 6.20 -27.60
CA PHE A 91 -8.40 5.57 -28.86
C PHE A 91 -9.47 6.41 -29.58
N ALA A 92 -9.42 6.42 -30.91
CA ALA A 92 -10.42 7.00 -31.77
C ALA A 92 -11.02 5.94 -32.72
N TYR A 93 -12.30 6.12 -33.04
CA TYR A 93 -13.07 5.24 -33.90
C TYR A 93 -13.53 6.00 -35.16
N LYS A 94 -13.64 5.28 -36.28
CA LYS A 94 -14.39 5.78 -37.46
C LYS A 94 -15.89 5.84 -37.19
N GLN A 95 -16.63 6.64 -37.98
CA GLN A 95 -18.04 6.99 -37.73
C GLN A 95 -19.04 5.81 -37.76
N ASP A 96 -18.66 4.60 -38.16
CA ASP A 96 -19.59 3.45 -38.20
C ASP A 96 -19.90 2.90 -36.79
N GLY A 97 -21.10 3.22 -36.31
CA GLY A 97 -21.46 3.24 -34.89
C GLY A 97 -21.72 1.90 -34.17
N ARG A 98 -21.69 0.74 -34.83
CA ARG A 98 -22.06 -0.55 -34.19
C ARG A 98 -20.92 -1.18 -33.38
N THR A 99 -19.72 -1.29 -33.95
CA THR A 99 -18.56 -1.93 -33.30
C THR A 99 -18.05 -1.14 -32.09
N ARG A 100 -18.22 0.20 -32.10
CA ARG A 100 -17.85 1.11 -30.99
C ARG A 100 -18.57 0.76 -29.68
N LYS A 101 -19.87 0.42 -29.75
CA LYS A 101 -20.69 0.20 -28.56
C LYS A 101 -20.29 -1.10 -27.86
N SER A 102 -20.12 -2.18 -28.63
CA SER A 102 -19.74 -3.50 -28.11
C SER A 102 -18.40 -3.49 -27.39
N VAL A 103 -17.35 -2.96 -28.03
CA VAL A 103 -15.98 -2.98 -27.45
C VAL A 103 -15.90 -2.14 -26.19
N PHE A 104 -16.56 -0.99 -26.15
CA PHE A 104 -16.62 -0.15 -24.96
C PHE A 104 -17.36 -0.83 -23.80
N GLU A 105 -18.50 -1.46 -24.08
CA GLU A 105 -19.28 -2.19 -23.06
C GLU A 105 -18.49 -3.37 -22.51
N ASN A 106 -17.80 -4.14 -23.36
CA ASN A 106 -16.92 -5.23 -22.93
C ASN A 106 -15.70 -4.71 -22.15
N LEU A 107 -15.05 -3.64 -22.61
CA LEU A 107 -13.92 -3.05 -21.89
C LEU A 107 -14.31 -2.63 -20.48
N ILE A 108 -15.43 -1.92 -20.31
CA ILE A 108 -15.93 -1.52 -18.98
C ILE A 108 -16.26 -2.75 -18.13
N LYS A 109 -16.96 -3.73 -18.71
CA LYS A 109 -17.39 -4.93 -18.00
C LYS A 109 -16.20 -5.71 -17.41
N PHE A 110 -15.14 -5.90 -18.20
CA PHE A 110 -13.97 -6.68 -17.78
C PHE A 110 -12.89 -5.84 -17.07
N ALA A 111 -12.90 -4.50 -17.18
CA ALA A 111 -12.09 -3.62 -16.34
C ALA A 111 -12.62 -3.47 -14.91
N PHE A 112 -13.94 -3.62 -14.74
CA PHE A 112 -14.60 -3.50 -13.43
C PHE A 112 -15.41 -4.76 -13.08
N PRO A 113 -14.79 -5.96 -13.07
CA PRO A 113 -15.51 -7.22 -12.95
C PRO A 113 -16.41 -7.29 -11.71
N LEU A 114 -15.95 -6.81 -10.55
CA LEU A 114 -16.75 -6.87 -9.31
C LEU A 114 -18.01 -6.01 -9.37
N THR A 115 -17.92 -4.84 -10.02
CA THR A 115 -19.11 -4.01 -10.29
C THR A 115 -20.16 -4.76 -11.13
N TYR A 116 -19.73 -5.67 -12.00
CA TYR A 116 -20.60 -6.43 -12.90
C TYR A 116 -20.86 -7.87 -12.43
N GLY A 117 -20.53 -8.20 -11.17
CA GLY A 117 -20.74 -9.54 -10.61
C GLY A 117 -19.88 -10.62 -11.26
N LEU A 118 -18.71 -10.25 -11.80
CA LEU A 118 -17.73 -11.15 -12.39
C LEU A 118 -16.55 -11.37 -11.44
N PRO A 119 -15.85 -12.51 -11.53
CA PRO A 119 -14.63 -12.75 -10.76
C PRO A 119 -13.48 -11.85 -11.23
N LEU A 120 -12.53 -11.58 -10.33
CA LEU A 120 -11.23 -11.04 -10.72
C LEU A 120 -10.45 -12.10 -11.52
N PHE A 121 -9.62 -11.67 -12.47
CA PHE A 121 -8.80 -12.58 -13.29
C PHE A 121 -7.90 -13.51 -12.46
N ALA A 122 -7.50 -13.11 -11.25
CA ALA A 122 -6.73 -13.95 -10.34
C ALA A 122 -7.39 -15.31 -10.04
N PHE A 123 -8.72 -15.40 -10.10
CA PHE A 123 -9.46 -16.66 -9.91
C PHE A 123 -9.67 -17.45 -11.21
N GLU A 124 -9.40 -16.84 -12.37
CA GLU A 124 -9.48 -17.49 -13.68
C GLU A 124 -8.10 -17.93 -14.20
N TYR A 125 -7.02 -17.31 -13.71
CA TYR A 125 -5.64 -17.60 -14.09
C TYR A 125 -5.19 -18.99 -13.64
N LYS A 126 -4.58 -19.75 -14.56
CA LYS A 126 -4.26 -21.19 -14.37
C LYS A 126 -2.79 -21.54 -14.64
N GLU A 127 -1.90 -20.55 -14.71
CA GLU A 127 -0.48 -20.84 -14.86
C GLU A 127 0.06 -21.50 -13.59
N VAL A 128 1.01 -22.42 -13.78
CA VAL A 128 1.60 -23.19 -12.68
C VAL A 128 3.08 -22.86 -12.64
N PHE A 129 3.54 -22.42 -11.47
CA PHE A 129 4.95 -22.13 -11.21
C PHE A 129 5.59 -23.25 -10.38
N PRO A 130 6.91 -23.47 -10.49
CA PRO A 130 7.61 -24.47 -9.69
C PRO A 130 7.52 -24.23 -8.18
N GLU A 131 7.45 -22.96 -7.77
CA GLU A 131 7.36 -22.54 -6.38
C GLU A 131 5.96 -22.02 -6.04
N ASN A 132 5.51 -22.30 -4.82
CA ASN A 132 4.23 -21.80 -4.31
C ASN A 132 4.44 -20.62 -3.37
N GLY A 133 4.21 -19.40 -3.87
CA GLY A 133 4.39 -18.16 -3.10
C GLY A 133 3.57 -18.09 -1.81
N TRP A 134 2.41 -18.77 -1.74
CA TRP A 134 1.58 -18.86 -0.53
C TRP A 134 2.27 -19.58 0.64
N LYS A 135 3.43 -20.20 0.41
CA LYS A 135 4.22 -20.89 1.43
C LYS A 135 5.48 -20.12 1.86
N PHE A 136 5.75 -18.95 1.28
CA PHE A 136 6.95 -18.18 1.62
C PHE A 136 6.89 -17.55 3.01
N TYR A 137 5.70 -17.13 3.46
CA TYR A 137 5.50 -16.59 4.79
C TYR A 137 4.85 -17.60 5.73
N ASP A 138 5.58 -17.99 6.77
CA ASP A 138 5.08 -18.69 7.94
C ASP A 138 5.29 -17.80 9.17
N PRO A 139 4.22 -17.32 9.83
CA PRO A 139 4.34 -16.42 10.98
C PRO A 139 5.21 -17.00 12.10
N ILE A 140 5.09 -18.30 12.39
CA ILE A 140 5.82 -18.93 13.49
C ILE A 140 7.30 -19.05 13.14
N GLN A 141 7.63 -19.39 11.90
CA GLN A 141 9.03 -19.45 11.46
C GLN A 141 9.67 -18.06 11.45
N GLU A 142 8.95 -17.02 11.02
CA GLU A 142 9.46 -15.65 11.04
C GLU A 142 9.72 -15.17 12.48
N TYR A 143 8.78 -15.42 13.41
CA TYR A 143 9.03 -15.09 14.82
C TYR A 143 10.19 -15.91 15.41
N ARG A 144 10.32 -17.19 15.06
CA ARG A 144 11.46 -18.02 15.49
C ARG A 144 12.80 -17.49 14.95
N ARG A 145 12.84 -16.98 13.71
CA ARG A 145 14.04 -16.33 13.15
C ARG A 145 14.48 -15.13 14.00
N GLN A 146 13.53 -14.41 14.58
CA GLN A 146 13.77 -13.29 15.50
C GLN A 146 14.02 -13.72 16.96
N GLY A 147 14.08 -15.03 17.26
CA GLY A 147 14.29 -15.53 18.62
C GLY A 147 13.04 -15.54 19.50
N ILE A 148 11.83 -15.55 18.91
CA ILE A 148 10.54 -15.55 19.62
C ILE A 148 9.83 -16.90 19.47
N PRO A 149 9.15 -17.41 20.53
CA PRO A 149 9.00 -16.82 21.86
C PRO A 149 10.28 -16.90 22.70
N ASN A 150 10.39 -16.04 23.70
CA ASN A 150 11.45 -16.02 24.70
C ASN A 150 10.87 -15.68 26.08
N GLU A 151 11.74 -15.41 27.07
CA GLU A 151 11.30 -15.10 28.44
C GLU A 151 10.47 -13.80 28.53
N SER A 152 10.70 -12.85 27.63
CA SER A 152 10.03 -11.54 27.63
C SER A 152 8.81 -11.47 26.71
N TRP A 153 8.71 -12.33 25.69
CA TRP A 153 7.69 -12.29 24.64
C TRP A 153 7.10 -13.66 24.36
N ARG A 154 5.77 -13.75 24.33
CA ARG A 154 5.03 -14.99 24.03
C ARG A 154 4.22 -14.84 22.74
N ILE A 155 4.02 -15.97 22.06
CA ILE A 155 3.05 -16.08 20.97
C ILE A 155 1.68 -16.41 21.59
N THR A 156 0.67 -15.58 21.34
CA THR A 156 -0.72 -15.84 21.70
C THR A 156 -1.54 -16.34 20.51
N ARG A 157 -2.50 -17.21 20.79
CA ARG A 157 -3.52 -17.70 19.85
C ARG A 157 -4.91 -17.13 20.13
N VAL A 158 -5.02 -16.10 20.98
CA VAL A 158 -6.28 -15.43 21.29
C VAL A 158 -7.01 -14.93 20.04
N ASN A 159 -6.29 -14.65 18.96
CA ASN A 159 -6.83 -14.19 17.68
C ASN A 159 -6.86 -15.27 16.60
N GLU A 160 -6.69 -16.57 16.92
CA GLU A 160 -6.62 -17.66 15.92
C GLU A 160 -7.89 -17.73 15.04
N ARG A 161 -9.03 -17.29 15.59
CA ARG A 161 -10.32 -17.19 14.90
C ARG A 161 -10.74 -15.74 14.59
N TYR A 162 -9.81 -14.79 14.69
CA TYR A 162 -10.05 -13.38 14.40
C TYR A 162 -11.08 -12.72 15.34
N GLU A 163 -11.30 -13.29 16.52
CA GLU A 163 -12.29 -12.83 17.51
C GLU A 163 -11.81 -11.64 18.35
N LEU A 164 -10.49 -11.47 18.52
CA LEU A 164 -9.93 -10.31 19.22
C LEU A 164 -9.86 -9.10 18.29
N CYS A 165 -9.33 -9.30 17.07
CA CYS A 165 -9.21 -8.27 16.05
C CYS A 165 -9.27 -8.91 14.66
N ASP A 166 -10.33 -8.59 13.93
CA ASP A 166 -10.64 -9.16 12.61
C ASP A 166 -9.72 -8.72 11.47
N THR A 167 -8.89 -7.70 11.74
CA THR A 167 -7.96 -7.10 10.78
C THR A 167 -6.49 -7.34 11.14
N TYR A 168 -6.24 -8.19 12.15
CA TYR A 168 -4.92 -8.64 12.58
C TYR A 168 -4.65 -10.09 12.17
N PRO A 169 -3.38 -10.53 12.17
CA PRO A 169 -3.06 -11.93 11.92
C PRO A 169 -3.60 -12.85 13.02
N ALA A 170 -3.73 -14.14 12.68
CA ALA A 170 -4.24 -15.16 13.59
C ALA A 170 -3.34 -15.39 14.82
N CYS A 171 -2.02 -15.23 14.65
CA CYS A 171 -1.05 -15.31 15.73
C CYS A 171 -0.48 -13.92 16.01
N LEU A 172 -0.43 -13.56 17.29
CA LEU A 172 0.14 -12.28 17.75
C LEU A 172 1.26 -12.55 18.75
N VAL A 173 2.22 -11.63 18.82
CA VAL A 173 3.30 -11.68 19.80
C VAL A 173 3.16 -10.49 20.74
N VAL A 174 3.12 -10.81 22.04
CA VAL A 174 2.81 -9.89 23.14
C VAL A 174 3.78 -10.14 24.31
N PRO A 175 3.91 -9.22 25.29
CA PRO A 175 4.75 -9.46 26.45
C PRO A 175 4.33 -10.73 27.21
N ALA A 176 5.31 -11.51 27.66
CA ALA A 176 5.10 -12.84 28.24
C ALA A 176 4.24 -12.82 29.51
N ASN A 177 4.30 -11.74 30.29
CA ASN A 177 3.57 -11.54 31.54
C ASN A 177 2.12 -11.03 31.35
N ILE A 178 1.70 -10.69 30.13
CA ILE A 178 0.33 -10.25 29.84
C ILE A 178 -0.51 -11.47 29.49
N SER A 179 -1.63 -11.69 30.19
CA SER A 179 -2.54 -12.80 29.93
C SER A 179 -3.49 -12.52 28.76
N ASP A 180 -4.09 -13.56 28.15
CA ASP A 180 -5.07 -13.36 27.08
C ASP A 180 -6.33 -12.60 27.54
N ASP A 181 -6.68 -12.69 28.83
CA ASP A 181 -7.79 -11.92 29.40
C ASP A 181 -7.45 -10.44 29.54
N ASP A 182 -6.19 -10.11 29.85
CA ASP A 182 -5.72 -8.71 29.83
C ASP A 182 -5.80 -8.14 28.39
N LEU A 183 -5.45 -8.94 27.38
CA LEU A 183 -5.60 -8.54 25.96
C LEU A 183 -7.06 -8.21 25.62
N ARG A 184 -8.01 -9.04 26.06
CA ARG A 184 -9.44 -8.80 25.81
C ARG A 184 -9.94 -7.52 26.49
N LYS A 185 -9.45 -7.21 27.70
CA LYS A 185 -9.84 -5.99 28.44
C LYS A 185 -9.29 -4.71 27.82
N MET A 186 -8.05 -4.76 27.33
CA MET A 186 -7.42 -3.57 26.73
C MET A 186 -7.86 -3.34 25.28
N ALA A 187 -8.24 -4.40 24.55
CA ALA A 187 -8.55 -4.36 23.12
C ALA A 187 -9.49 -3.21 22.71
N ALA A 188 -10.63 -3.08 23.41
CA ALA A 188 -11.63 -2.06 23.15
C ALA A 188 -11.13 -0.60 23.33
N PHE A 189 -9.97 -0.41 23.98
CA PHE A 189 -9.34 0.90 24.11
C PHE A 189 -8.49 1.27 22.89
N ARG A 190 -8.22 0.34 21.97
CA ARG A 190 -7.54 0.59 20.70
C ARG A 190 -8.56 0.57 19.56
N THR A 191 -8.47 1.52 18.64
CA THR A 191 -9.37 1.58 17.49
C THR A 191 -9.37 0.27 16.70
N ARG A 192 -10.55 -0.37 16.55
CA ARG A 192 -10.71 -1.69 15.88
C ARG A 192 -9.96 -2.82 16.56
N ASP A 193 -9.72 -2.68 17.86
CA ASP A 193 -9.10 -3.72 18.69
C ASP A 193 -7.67 -4.08 18.25
N ARG A 194 -7.02 -3.17 17.51
CA ARG A 194 -5.65 -3.34 16.99
C ARG A 194 -4.64 -3.02 18.08
N ILE A 195 -4.53 -3.94 19.02
CA ILE A 195 -3.65 -3.88 20.19
C ILE A 195 -2.17 -3.76 19.80
N PRO A 196 -1.29 -3.24 20.67
CA PRO A 196 0.15 -3.29 20.40
C PRO A 196 0.64 -4.73 20.27
N ALA A 197 1.23 -5.06 19.11
CA ALA A 197 1.79 -6.37 18.81
C ALA A 197 3.21 -6.24 18.23
N LEU A 198 4.08 -7.22 18.52
CA LEU A 198 5.47 -7.21 18.06
C LEU A 198 5.57 -7.35 16.54
N SER A 199 6.30 -6.41 15.92
CA SER A 199 6.70 -6.44 14.51
C SER A 199 8.12 -6.95 14.36
N TRP A 200 9.04 -6.44 15.18
CA TRP A 200 10.46 -6.79 15.16
C TRP A 200 11.12 -6.65 16.54
N ILE A 201 12.15 -7.45 16.83
CA ILE A 201 12.97 -7.34 18.03
C ILE A 201 14.46 -7.36 17.69
N HIS A 202 15.23 -6.49 18.34
CA HIS A 202 16.67 -6.42 18.15
C HIS A 202 17.37 -7.65 18.74
N PRO A 203 18.24 -8.34 17.98
CA PRO A 203 18.83 -9.62 18.40
C PRO A 203 19.67 -9.51 19.68
N GLU A 204 20.38 -8.40 19.88
CA GLU A 204 21.22 -8.19 21.06
C GLU A 204 20.50 -7.43 22.19
N SER A 205 20.05 -6.19 21.94
CA SER A 205 19.51 -5.32 22.99
C SER A 205 18.11 -5.65 23.47
N GLN A 206 17.38 -6.52 22.75
CA GLN A 206 15.97 -6.82 23.00
C GLN A 206 15.03 -5.61 22.85
N ALA A 207 15.50 -4.49 22.27
CA ALA A 207 14.65 -3.37 21.91
C ALA A 207 13.64 -3.79 20.84
N ALA A 208 12.37 -3.52 21.08
CA ALA A 208 11.25 -4.00 20.26
C ALA A 208 10.60 -2.88 19.45
N ILE A 209 10.18 -3.20 18.22
CA ILE A 209 9.21 -2.42 17.45
C ILE A 209 7.86 -3.11 17.60
N THR A 210 6.92 -2.42 18.24
CA THR A 210 5.52 -2.83 18.33
C THR A 210 4.63 -1.90 17.51
N ARG A 211 3.50 -2.41 17.04
CA ARG A 211 2.56 -1.64 16.22
C ARG A 211 1.12 -1.77 16.72
N CYS A 212 0.35 -0.70 16.60
CA CYS A 212 -1.07 -0.66 16.99
C CYS A 212 -1.86 0.40 16.19
N SER A 213 -3.16 0.50 16.49
CA SER A 213 -3.96 1.70 16.22
C SER A 213 -3.87 2.73 17.35
N GLN A 214 -4.44 3.92 17.14
CA GLN A 214 -4.59 4.91 18.20
C GLN A 214 -5.36 4.38 19.42
N PRO A 215 -5.09 4.93 20.62
CA PRO A 215 -5.95 4.73 21.78
C PRO A 215 -7.28 5.49 21.65
N MET A 216 -8.23 5.20 22.53
CA MET A 216 -9.59 5.77 22.56
C MET A 216 -9.86 6.66 23.80
N PRO A 217 -9.00 7.65 24.13
CA PRO A 217 -9.24 8.53 25.28
C PRO A 217 -10.43 9.48 25.05
N GLY A 218 -10.69 9.88 23.81
CA GLY A 218 -11.70 10.86 23.47
C GLY A 218 -11.52 12.22 24.16
N VAL A 219 -12.55 13.06 24.07
CA VAL A 219 -12.55 14.41 24.65
C VAL A 219 -12.40 14.42 26.17
N ASN A 220 -12.90 13.38 26.85
CA ASN A 220 -12.88 13.28 28.31
C ASN A 220 -11.56 12.73 28.86
N GLY A 221 -10.58 12.41 28.01
CA GLY A 221 -9.30 11.86 28.47
C GLY A 221 -9.45 10.52 29.19
N LYS A 222 -10.34 9.64 28.70
CA LYS A 222 -10.52 8.29 29.25
C LYS A 222 -9.18 7.56 29.26
N ARG A 223 -8.95 6.84 30.35
CA ARG A 223 -7.76 6.01 30.58
C ARG A 223 -8.14 4.55 30.63
N ASN A 224 -7.19 3.68 30.31
CA ASN A 224 -7.35 2.24 30.43
C ASN A 224 -6.11 1.67 31.12
N LYS A 225 -6.30 1.15 32.35
CA LYS A 225 -5.21 0.62 33.17
C LYS A 225 -4.54 -0.61 32.55
N ASP A 226 -5.28 -1.40 31.79
CA ASP A 226 -4.77 -2.59 31.12
C ASP A 226 -3.88 -2.20 29.92
N ASP A 227 -4.24 -1.15 29.16
CA ASP A 227 -3.39 -0.60 28.09
C ASP A 227 -2.13 0.08 28.65
N GLU A 228 -2.27 0.86 29.74
CA GLU A 228 -1.13 1.46 30.46
C GLU A 228 -0.16 0.38 30.96
N LYS A 229 -0.69 -0.68 31.61
CA LYS A 229 0.09 -1.86 32.04
C LYS A 229 0.74 -2.58 30.86
N PHE A 230 0.04 -2.67 29.73
CA PHE A 230 0.56 -3.31 28.52
C PHE A 230 1.80 -2.59 27.99
N LEU A 231 1.73 -1.26 27.85
CA LEU A 231 2.86 -0.45 27.37
C LEU A 231 4.02 -0.47 28.38
N GLN A 232 3.72 -0.47 29.68
CA GLN A 232 4.71 -0.68 30.73
C GLN A 232 5.41 -2.04 30.57
N SER A 233 4.66 -3.11 30.26
CA SER A 233 5.23 -4.45 30.05
C SER A 233 6.09 -4.56 28.79
N ILE A 234 5.82 -3.78 27.74
CA ILE A 234 6.72 -3.66 26.58
C ILE A 234 8.05 -3.02 26.99
N MET A 235 8.01 -2.00 27.85
CA MET A 235 9.21 -1.36 28.36
C MET A 235 10.00 -2.32 29.25
N ASP A 236 9.34 -2.98 30.20
CA ASP A 236 9.98 -3.93 31.13
C ASP A 236 10.60 -5.14 30.41
N ALA A 237 10.10 -5.49 29.22
CA ALA A 237 10.68 -6.53 28.36
C ALA A 237 12.06 -6.15 27.79
N ASN A 238 12.47 -4.88 27.89
CA ASN A 238 13.78 -4.37 27.48
C ASN A 238 14.55 -3.83 28.69
N ALA A 239 15.53 -4.60 29.16
CA ALA A 239 16.35 -4.25 30.32
C ALA A 239 17.28 -3.03 30.13
N GLN A 240 17.43 -2.52 28.89
CA GLN A 240 18.39 -1.47 28.55
C GLN A 240 17.80 -0.05 28.64
N SER A 241 16.48 0.11 28.82
CA SER A 241 15.84 1.42 28.82
C SER A 241 14.76 1.56 29.89
N HIS A 242 14.72 2.74 30.52
CA HIS A 242 13.69 3.12 31.51
C HIS A 242 12.57 3.97 30.89
N LYS A 243 12.54 4.10 29.56
CA LYS A 243 11.47 4.78 28.82
C LYS A 243 11.11 3.99 27.56
N ILE A 244 9.90 4.21 27.07
CA ILE A 244 9.44 3.74 25.75
C ILE A 244 9.12 4.95 24.87
N PHE A 245 9.35 4.84 23.56
CA PHE A 245 8.96 5.90 22.62
C PHE A 245 7.70 5.52 21.86
N ILE A 246 6.76 6.44 21.76
CA ILE A 246 5.54 6.28 20.97
C ILE A 246 5.63 7.19 19.75
N PHE A 247 5.73 6.61 18.56
CA PHE A 247 5.74 7.31 17.30
C PHE A 247 4.34 7.31 16.69
N ASP A 248 3.63 8.42 16.85
CA ASP A 248 2.38 8.68 16.14
C ASP A 248 2.71 9.24 14.76
N ALA A 249 2.34 8.50 13.71
CA ALA A 249 2.63 8.90 12.34
C ALA A 249 1.99 10.25 11.96
N ARG A 250 0.94 10.68 12.67
CA ARG A 250 0.11 11.82 12.27
C ARG A 250 0.78 13.17 12.59
N PRO A 251 0.37 14.24 11.89
CA PRO A 251 0.50 15.58 12.44
C PRO A 251 -0.28 15.73 13.75
N SER A 252 0.27 16.50 14.69
CA SER A 252 -0.37 16.74 16.00
C SER A 252 -1.81 17.24 15.87
N VAL A 253 -2.07 18.18 14.95
CA VAL A 253 -3.42 18.71 14.66
C VAL A 253 -4.42 17.61 14.25
N ASN A 254 -3.96 16.59 13.52
CA ASN A 254 -4.79 15.48 13.11
C ASN A 254 -5.05 14.51 14.27
N ALA A 255 -4.07 14.32 15.16
CA ALA A 255 -4.25 13.52 16.37
C ALA A 255 -5.26 14.18 17.34
N VAL A 256 -5.18 15.50 17.51
CA VAL A 256 -6.16 16.30 18.26
C VAL A 256 -7.56 16.21 17.63
N ALA A 257 -7.67 16.31 16.30
CA ALA A 257 -8.95 16.14 15.62
C ALA A 257 -9.54 14.72 15.80
N ASN A 258 -8.71 13.68 15.89
CA ASN A 258 -9.17 12.34 16.23
C ASN A 258 -9.61 12.23 17.69
N LYS A 259 -8.94 12.93 18.63
CA LYS A 259 -9.35 13.02 20.03
C LYS A 259 -10.78 13.58 20.17
N ALA A 260 -11.10 14.60 19.37
CA ALA A 260 -12.46 15.14 19.30
C ALA A 260 -13.51 14.14 18.80
N LYS A 261 -13.11 13.11 18.05
CA LYS A 261 -13.97 12.04 17.50
C LYS A 261 -13.96 10.75 18.34
N GLY A 262 -13.36 10.76 19.52
CA GLY A 262 -13.31 9.61 20.43
C GLY A 262 -11.99 8.83 20.42
N GLY A 263 -11.15 9.00 19.39
CA GLY A 263 -9.79 8.48 19.36
C GLY A 263 -8.83 9.34 20.21
N GLY A 264 -7.59 9.48 19.76
CA GLY A 264 -6.61 10.37 20.39
C GLY A 264 -5.20 9.81 20.37
N TYR A 265 -4.44 10.13 21.41
CA TYR A 265 -3.05 9.73 21.59
C TYR A 265 -2.75 9.62 23.09
N GLU A 266 -1.65 8.95 23.42
CA GLU A 266 -1.16 8.68 24.77
C GLU A 266 -0.68 9.98 25.43
N SER A 267 -1.33 10.40 26.52
CA SER A 267 -0.93 11.59 27.28
C SER A 267 0.15 11.28 28.31
N GLU A 268 1.05 12.24 28.56
CA GLU A 268 2.14 12.14 29.54
C GLU A 268 1.65 11.74 30.95
N ASP A 269 0.50 12.25 31.40
CA ASP A 269 -0.08 11.91 32.71
C ASP A 269 -0.53 10.44 32.83
N ALA A 270 -0.91 9.83 31.71
CA ALA A 270 -1.41 8.45 31.66
C ALA A 270 -0.28 7.45 31.41
N TYR A 271 0.71 7.83 30.60
CA TYR A 271 1.83 6.98 30.19
C TYR A 271 3.14 7.63 30.63
N GLN A 272 3.40 7.61 31.94
CA GLN A 272 4.48 8.39 32.58
C GLN A 272 5.89 8.04 32.08
N ASN A 273 6.11 6.79 31.65
CA ASN A 273 7.39 6.32 31.12
C ASN A 273 7.45 6.33 29.58
N ALA A 274 6.45 6.94 28.92
CA ALA A 274 6.39 7.03 27.47
C ALA A 274 6.68 8.44 26.97
N GLU A 275 7.49 8.55 25.92
CA GLU A 275 7.72 9.80 25.19
C GLU A 275 7.01 9.74 23.83
N LEU A 276 6.02 10.60 23.62
CA LEU A 276 5.23 10.63 22.39
C LEU A 276 5.79 11.64 21.38
N VAL A 277 5.92 11.18 20.13
CA VAL A 277 6.46 11.94 19.01
C VAL A 277 5.50 11.88 17.83
N PHE A 278 5.13 13.06 17.32
CA PHE A 278 4.40 13.19 16.05
C PHE A 278 5.37 13.23 14.86
N LEU A 279 5.04 12.52 13.78
CA LEU A 279 5.88 12.39 12.57
C LEU A 279 5.36 13.20 11.37
N ASP A 280 4.24 13.90 11.52
CA ASP A 280 3.68 14.81 10.50
C ASP A 280 3.33 14.16 9.14
N ILE A 281 3.07 12.84 9.12
CA ILE A 281 2.66 12.10 7.91
C ILE A 281 1.14 12.20 7.72
N HIS A 282 0.76 12.92 6.66
CA HIS A 282 -0.61 13.23 6.33
C HIS A 282 -1.47 11.99 6.00
N ASN A 283 -2.79 12.17 5.95
CA ASN A 283 -3.75 11.08 5.73
C ASN A 283 -3.83 10.67 4.24
N ILE A 284 -4.60 9.60 3.99
CA ILE A 284 -4.76 8.99 2.67
C ILE A 284 -5.28 9.97 1.59
N HIS A 285 -6.04 11.00 1.97
CA HIS A 285 -6.61 11.96 1.02
C HIS A 285 -5.55 12.93 0.51
N VAL A 286 -4.65 13.38 1.39
CA VAL A 286 -3.50 14.23 1.02
C VAL A 286 -2.55 13.46 0.10
N MET A 287 -2.27 12.19 0.41
CA MET A 287 -1.40 11.35 -0.43
C MET A 287 -1.98 11.09 -1.82
N ARG A 288 -3.31 10.87 -1.91
CA ARG A 288 -4.00 10.75 -3.21
C ARG A 288 -3.87 12.03 -4.03
N GLU A 289 -4.08 13.18 -3.40
CA GLU A 289 -4.01 14.48 -4.06
C GLU A 289 -2.59 14.79 -4.56
N SER A 290 -1.57 14.48 -3.75
CA SER A 290 -0.17 14.60 -4.13
C SER A 290 0.16 13.77 -5.39
N GLN A 291 -0.28 12.50 -5.44
CA GLN A 291 -0.09 11.66 -6.62
C GLN A 291 -0.84 12.19 -7.85
N ARG A 292 -2.05 12.71 -7.67
CA ARG A 292 -2.83 13.31 -8.77
C ARG A 292 -2.06 14.46 -9.41
N LYS A 293 -1.53 15.38 -8.62
CA LYS A 293 -0.69 16.50 -9.09
C LYS A 293 0.58 15.99 -9.77
N LEU A 294 1.25 14.98 -9.20
CA LEU A 294 2.44 14.38 -9.81
C LEU A 294 2.15 13.81 -11.19
N LYS A 295 1.00 13.14 -11.38
CA LYS A 295 0.59 12.61 -12.69
C LYS A 295 0.42 13.73 -13.72
N GLU A 296 -0.18 14.85 -13.33
CA GLU A 296 -0.46 15.98 -14.23
C GLU A 296 0.81 16.64 -14.78
N ILE A 297 1.88 16.71 -13.98
CA ILE A 297 3.12 17.35 -14.40
C ILE A 297 4.09 16.40 -15.12
N SER A 298 3.86 15.08 -15.03
CA SER A 298 4.77 14.04 -15.54
C SER A 298 4.28 13.34 -16.80
N TYR A 299 2.97 13.39 -17.10
CA TYR A 299 2.41 12.74 -18.28
C TYR A 299 1.39 13.63 -19.01
N PRO A 300 1.44 13.72 -20.36
CA PRO A 300 2.37 13.01 -21.23
C PRO A 300 3.69 13.75 -21.49
N ILE A 301 3.73 15.07 -21.30
CA ILE A 301 4.90 15.90 -21.63
C ILE A 301 5.29 16.70 -20.41
N ILE A 302 6.56 16.67 -20.05
CA ILE A 302 7.12 17.44 -18.96
C ILE A 302 7.43 18.86 -19.43
N GLN A 303 7.03 19.86 -18.63
CA GLN A 303 7.42 21.25 -18.86
C GLN A 303 8.77 21.53 -18.18
N GLU A 304 9.85 21.32 -18.92
CA GLU A 304 11.24 21.39 -18.42
C GLU A 304 11.57 22.71 -17.70
N SER A 305 11.11 23.85 -18.21
CA SER A 305 11.44 25.17 -17.67
C SER A 305 10.95 25.41 -16.24
N HIS A 306 9.94 24.66 -15.78
CA HIS A 306 9.36 24.79 -14.44
C HIS A 306 9.33 23.46 -13.71
N TRP A 307 10.15 22.47 -14.12
CA TRP A 307 10.09 21.11 -13.59
C TRP A 307 10.20 21.08 -12.06
N LEU A 308 11.21 21.76 -11.50
CA LEU A 308 11.45 21.75 -10.06
C LEU A 308 10.32 22.39 -9.25
N SER A 309 9.82 23.55 -9.67
CA SER A 309 8.71 24.23 -8.98
C SER A 309 7.40 23.47 -9.13
N ASN A 310 7.16 22.87 -10.30
CA ASN A 310 5.99 22.02 -10.53
C ASN A 310 6.06 20.79 -9.63
N LEU A 311 7.21 20.10 -9.55
CA LEU A 311 7.43 18.95 -8.68
C LEU A 311 7.24 19.31 -7.20
N GLU A 312 7.82 20.42 -6.75
CA GLU A 312 7.65 20.93 -5.38
C GLU A 312 6.17 21.14 -5.04
N SER A 313 5.38 21.73 -5.95
CA SER A 313 3.94 21.98 -5.75
C SER A 313 3.07 20.71 -5.60
N THR A 314 3.61 19.54 -5.95
CA THR A 314 2.96 18.25 -5.73
C THR A 314 3.09 17.75 -4.30
N HIS A 315 4.11 18.23 -3.57
CA HIS A 315 4.55 17.72 -2.27
C HIS A 315 4.90 16.22 -2.23
N TRP A 316 5.02 15.53 -3.38
CA TRP A 316 5.27 14.09 -3.40
C TRP A 316 6.57 13.74 -2.69
N LEU A 317 7.68 14.38 -3.08
CA LEU A 317 8.98 14.14 -2.45
C LEU A 317 9.03 14.60 -0.99
N GLU A 318 8.24 15.61 -0.61
CA GLU A 318 8.10 16.02 0.79
C GLU A 318 7.45 14.91 1.63
N HIS A 319 6.40 14.26 1.10
CA HIS A 319 5.77 13.13 1.77
C HIS A 319 6.70 11.91 1.85
N ILE A 320 7.43 11.59 0.77
CA ILE A 320 8.44 10.52 0.78
C ILE A 320 9.53 10.82 1.83
N LYS A 321 10.01 12.07 1.91
CA LYS A 321 10.97 12.52 2.93
C LYS A 321 10.43 12.30 4.34
N LEU A 322 9.19 12.71 4.64
CA LEU A 322 8.61 12.56 5.98
C LEU A 322 8.44 11.09 6.38
N ILE A 323 8.04 10.22 5.45
CA ILE A 323 7.93 8.79 5.69
C ILE A 323 9.31 8.18 6.01
N LEU A 324 10.33 8.46 5.18
CA LEU A 324 11.70 7.97 5.41
C LEU A 324 12.31 8.53 6.69
N ALA A 325 12.12 9.82 6.98
CA ALA A 325 12.59 10.45 8.20
C ALA A 325 11.92 9.84 9.45
N GLY A 326 10.62 9.55 9.38
CA GLY A 326 9.91 8.85 10.45
C GLY A 326 10.46 7.45 10.70
N ALA A 327 10.68 6.68 9.64
CA ALA A 327 11.29 5.35 9.73
C ALA A 327 12.72 5.40 10.28
N LEU A 328 13.52 6.39 9.88
CA LEU A 328 14.87 6.61 10.38
C LEU A 328 14.88 6.92 11.89
N ARG A 329 13.96 7.77 12.37
CA ARG A 329 13.83 8.06 13.81
C ARG A 329 13.45 6.82 14.62
N ILE A 330 12.61 5.96 14.06
CA ILE A 330 12.26 4.68 14.68
C ILE A 330 13.49 3.76 14.73
N ALA A 331 14.18 3.58 13.60
CA ALA A 331 15.36 2.73 13.52
C ALA A 331 16.48 3.22 14.45
N ASP A 332 16.79 4.52 14.46
CA ASP A 332 17.81 5.11 15.34
C ASP A 332 17.47 4.94 16.83
N LYS A 333 16.19 5.08 17.20
CA LYS A 333 15.78 4.88 18.61
C LYS A 333 15.98 3.44 19.07
N VAL A 334 15.76 2.47 18.18
CA VAL A 334 15.95 1.04 18.45
C VAL A 334 17.43 0.66 18.42
N GLU A 335 18.17 1.09 17.40
CA GLU A 335 19.58 0.74 17.18
C GLU A 335 20.52 1.53 18.07
N SER A 336 20.52 2.87 17.99
CA SER A 336 21.43 3.71 18.76
C SER A 336 20.93 3.89 20.19
N GLY A 337 19.61 4.13 20.33
CA GLY A 337 18.98 4.40 21.62
C GLY A 337 18.68 3.15 22.45
N LYS A 338 18.83 1.94 21.88
CA LYS A 338 18.52 0.65 22.52
C LYS A 338 17.15 0.64 23.22
N THR A 339 16.20 1.40 22.68
CA THR A 339 14.91 1.68 23.33
C THR A 339 13.78 1.10 22.50
N SER A 340 12.84 0.42 23.18
CA SER A 340 11.64 -0.11 22.54
C SER A 340 10.72 1.02 22.08
N VAL A 341 9.96 0.76 21.02
CA VAL A 341 9.08 1.74 20.38
C VAL A 341 7.70 1.15 20.10
N VAL A 342 6.69 2.02 20.19
CA VAL A 342 5.32 1.76 19.75
C VAL A 342 5.03 2.65 18.55
N VAL A 343 4.64 2.07 17.42
CA VAL A 343 4.34 2.81 16.19
C VAL A 343 2.85 2.71 15.89
N HIS A 344 2.17 3.84 15.79
CA HIS A 344 0.76 3.86 15.42
C HIS A 344 0.39 5.07 14.56
N CYS A 345 -0.85 5.08 14.10
CA CYS A 345 -1.48 6.23 13.46
C CYS A 345 -2.95 6.25 13.93
N SER A 346 -3.92 6.57 13.06
CA SER A 346 -5.34 6.39 13.37
C SER A 346 -5.71 4.90 13.45
N ASP A 347 -5.94 4.23 12.31
CA ASP A 347 -6.34 2.81 12.29
C ASP A 347 -5.16 1.82 12.36
N GLY A 348 -3.91 2.27 12.24
CA GLY A 348 -2.75 1.37 12.34
C GLY A 348 -2.49 0.46 11.12
N TRP A 349 -3.06 0.75 9.95
CA TRP A 349 -2.93 -0.07 8.73
C TRP A 349 -2.47 0.65 7.47
N ASP A 350 -2.14 1.96 7.53
CA ASP A 350 -1.66 2.74 6.37
C ASP A 350 -0.24 3.27 6.59
N ARG A 351 -0.09 4.25 7.47
CA ARG A 351 1.22 4.85 7.79
C ARG A 351 2.06 3.96 8.69
N THR A 352 1.41 3.23 9.59
CA THR A 352 2.08 2.27 10.48
C THR A 352 2.85 1.19 9.72
N PRO A 353 2.29 0.47 8.71
CA PRO A 353 3.07 -0.47 7.92
C PRO A 353 4.16 0.19 7.06
N GLN A 354 3.99 1.44 6.60
CA GLN A 354 5.08 2.18 5.95
C GLN A 354 6.28 2.32 6.91
N LEU A 355 6.02 2.83 8.12
CA LEU A 355 7.06 3.12 9.11
C LEU A 355 7.75 1.86 9.65
N THR A 356 6.97 0.86 10.05
CA THR A 356 7.48 -0.41 10.59
C THR A 356 8.30 -1.15 9.55
N SER A 357 7.77 -1.31 8.32
CA SER A 357 8.48 -2.03 7.26
C SER A 357 9.79 -1.33 6.84
N LEU A 358 9.78 0.00 6.74
CA LEU A 358 10.98 0.76 6.39
C LEU A 358 12.03 0.71 7.49
N ALA A 359 11.64 0.85 8.75
CA ALA A 359 12.56 0.70 9.88
C ALA A 359 13.14 -0.72 9.93
N MET A 360 12.33 -1.75 9.71
CA MET A 360 12.78 -3.14 9.64
C MET A 360 13.76 -3.38 8.49
N LEU A 361 13.59 -2.73 7.33
CA LEU A 361 14.57 -2.78 6.24
C LEU A 361 15.91 -2.13 6.59
N MET A 362 15.88 -1.06 7.39
CA MET A 362 17.09 -0.39 7.89
C MET A 362 17.84 -1.26 8.92
N LEU A 363 17.10 -1.98 9.76
CA LEU A 363 17.64 -2.72 10.91
C LEU A 363 18.03 -4.17 10.59
N ASP A 364 17.29 -4.86 9.71
CA ASP A 364 17.44 -6.30 9.50
C ASP A 364 17.81 -6.62 8.05
N GLY A 365 19.02 -7.16 7.86
CA GLY A 365 19.53 -7.58 6.57
C GLY A 365 18.71 -8.67 5.88
N TYR A 366 17.97 -9.49 6.65
CA TYR A 366 17.10 -10.52 6.09
C TYR A 366 16.06 -9.93 5.14
N TYR A 367 15.37 -8.86 5.56
CA TYR A 367 14.31 -8.23 4.77
C TYR A 367 14.82 -7.53 3.50
N ARG A 368 16.15 -7.39 3.35
CA ARG A 368 16.80 -6.87 2.14
C ARG A 368 17.14 -7.98 1.12
N THR A 369 16.86 -9.24 1.42
CA THR A 369 16.87 -10.32 0.41
C THR A 369 15.53 -10.35 -0.34
N ILE A 370 15.49 -10.93 -1.54
CA ILE A 370 14.22 -11.08 -2.30
C ILE A 370 13.16 -11.80 -1.44
N ARG A 371 13.52 -12.98 -0.89
CA ARG A 371 12.63 -13.77 -0.03
C ARG A 371 12.24 -13.04 1.26
N GLY A 372 13.19 -12.35 1.89
CA GLY A 372 12.88 -11.57 3.09
C GLY A 372 11.97 -10.38 2.78
N PHE A 373 12.12 -9.72 1.64
CA PHE A 373 11.22 -8.63 1.24
C PHE A 373 9.80 -9.13 0.95
N GLU A 374 9.65 -10.30 0.31
CA GLU A 374 8.35 -10.97 0.15
C GLU A 374 7.72 -11.27 1.53
N VAL A 375 8.51 -11.82 2.47
CA VAL A 375 8.06 -12.06 3.85
C VAL A 375 7.69 -10.75 4.56
N LEU A 376 8.43 -9.66 4.34
CA LEU A 376 8.11 -8.35 4.91
C LEU A 376 6.74 -7.84 4.43
N VAL A 377 6.46 -7.98 3.13
CA VAL A 377 5.16 -7.59 2.56
C VAL A 377 4.04 -8.47 3.10
N GLU A 378 4.21 -9.79 3.08
CA GLU A 378 3.22 -10.73 3.61
C GLU A 378 2.96 -10.51 5.11
N LYS A 379 4.00 -10.23 5.90
CA LYS A 379 3.90 -9.93 7.32
C LYS A 379 3.25 -8.57 7.55
N GLU A 380 3.97 -7.48 7.27
CA GLU A 380 3.63 -6.15 7.77
C GLU A 380 2.49 -5.48 7.00
N TRP A 381 2.24 -5.89 5.75
CA TRP A 381 1.19 -5.31 4.91
C TRP A 381 -0.02 -6.22 4.78
N VAL A 382 0.17 -7.47 4.35
CA VAL A 382 -0.95 -8.38 4.10
C VAL A 382 -1.54 -8.89 5.41
N SER A 383 -0.75 -9.57 6.26
CA SER A 383 -1.25 -10.20 7.48
C SER A 383 -1.72 -9.21 8.53
N PHE A 384 -1.09 -8.03 8.60
CA PHE A 384 -1.52 -6.92 9.46
C PHE A 384 -2.61 -6.04 8.84
N GLY A 385 -3.19 -6.44 7.71
CA GLY A 385 -4.48 -5.91 7.25
C GLY A 385 -4.43 -4.53 6.59
N HIS A 386 -3.36 -4.20 5.86
CA HIS A 386 -3.42 -3.09 4.91
C HIS A 386 -4.55 -3.35 3.90
N ARG A 387 -5.43 -2.37 3.71
CA ARG A 387 -6.67 -2.55 2.94
C ARG A 387 -6.42 -2.44 1.43
N PHE A 388 -5.53 -3.26 0.87
CA PHE A 388 -5.15 -3.27 -0.55
C PHE A 388 -6.34 -3.18 -1.49
N TYR A 389 -7.34 -4.04 -1.27
CA TYR A 389 -8.58 -4.06 -2.05
C TYR A 389 -9.23 -2.68 -2.18
N GLN A 390 -9.40 -1.98 -1.06
CA GLN A 390 -10.05 -0.68 -1.00
C GLN A 390 -9.13 0.45 -1.46
N ARG A 391 -7.84 0.40 -1.08
CA ARG A 391 -6.84 1.42 -1.44
C ARG A 391 -6.58 1.48 -2.94
N ILE A 392 -6.68 0.34 -3.62
CA ILE A 392 -6.49 0.23 -5.08
C ILE A 392 -7.83 0.30 -5.83
N GLY A 393 -8.92 -0.18 -5.23
CA GLY A 393 -10.22 -0.34 -5.91
C GLY A 393 -10.16 -1.40 -7.01
N HIS A 394 -9.83 -2.65 -6.64
CA HIS A 394 -9.73 -3.75 -7.59
C HIS A 394 -11.11 -4.04 -8.22
N GLY A 395 -11.21 -3.92 -9.55
CA GLY A 395 -12.41 -4.28 -10.29
C GLY A 395 -13.67 -3.47 -9.94
N ASP A 396 -13.52 -2.29 -9.34
CA ASP A 396 -14.61 -1.40 -8.97
C ASP A 396 -14.59 -0.12 -9.83
N LYS A 397 -15.73 0.19 -10.48
CA LYS A 397 -15.90 1.39 -11.31
C LYS A 397 -15.95 2.70 -10.53
N ASN A 398 -16.12 2.66 -9.21
CA ASN A 398 -16.25 3.86 -8.36
C ASN A 398 -14.91 4.60 -8.20
N HIS A 399 -14.39 5.16 -9.30
CA HIS A 399 -13.12 5.89 -9.30
C HIS A 399 -13.04 7.11 -8.35
N PRO A 400 -14.15 7.79 -7.98
CA PRO A 400 -14.11 8.88 -7.00
C PRO A 400 -14.02 8.42 -5.54
N ASP A 401 -13.98 7.11 -5.27
CA ASP A 401 -13.93 6.57 -3.91
C ASP A 401 -12.80 7.23 -3.09
N ALA A 402 -13.20 7.88 -2.00
CA ALA A 402 -12.33 8.62 -1.12
C ALA A 402 -11.37 7.72 -0.31
N ASP A 403 -11.57 6.41 -0.32
CA ASP A 403 -10.67 5.45 0.33
C ASP A 403 -9.52 4.97 -0.55
N ARG A 404 -9.51 5.31 -1.85
CA ARG A 404 -8.37 5.00 -2.75
C ARG A 404 -7.18 5.92 -2.46
N SER A 405 -5.99 5.34 -2.31
CA SER A 405 -4.78 6.10 -1.96
C SER A 405 -3.49 5.28 -2.18
N PRO A 406 -2.38 5.91 -2.62
CA PRO A 406 -1.15 5.23 -3.02
C PRO A 406 -0.24 4.82 -1.84
N MET A 407 -0.79 4.32 -0.73
CA MET A 407 -0.02 4.06 0.49
C MET A 407 1.11 3.03 0.27
N PHE A 408 0.80 1.92 -0.41
CA PHE A 408 1.82 0.91 -0.75
C PHE A 408 2.79 1.41 -1.83
N LEU A 409 2.33 2.21 -2.80
CA LEU A 409 3.21 2.82 -3.80
C LEU A 409 4.24 3.76 -3.14
N GLN A 410 3.83 4.57 -2.17
CA GLN A 410 4.76 5.41 -1.40
C GLN A 410 5.79 4.57 -0.63
N PHE A 411 5.40 3.42 -0.08
CA PHE A 411 6.35 2.50 0.54
C PHE A 411 7.37 2.00 -0.47
N ILE A 412 6.93 1.53 -1.64
CA ILE A 412 7.84 1.05 -2.70
C ILE A 412 8.75 2.18 -3.21
N ASP A 413 8.24 3.42 -3.31
CA ASP A 413 9.07 4.60 -3.63
C ASP A 413 10.15 4.81 -2.56
N CYS A 414 9.80 4.81 -1.27
CA CYS A 414 10.77 4.88 -0.18
C CYS A 414 11.82 3.75 -0.24
N VAL A 415 11.42 2.51 -0.56
CA VAL A 415 12.35 1.40 -0.77
C VAL A 415 13.30 1.69 -1.94
N TRP A 416 12.76 2.19 -3.05
CA TRP A 416 13.56 2.58 -4.22
C TRP A 416 14.55 3.72 -3.91
N GLN A 417 14.21 4.67 -3.03
CA GLN A 417 15.16 5.70 -2.58
C GLN A 417 16.35 5.07 -1.83
N MET A 418 16.10 4.07 -0.98
CA MET A 418 17.16 3.36 -0.25
C MET A 418 18.08 2.57 -1.18
N THR A 419 17.53 1.98 -2.26
CA THR A 419 18.34 1.25 -3.25
C THR A 419 19.11 2.16 -4.20
N SER A 420 18.53 3.29 -4.60
CA SER A 420 19.05 4.10 -5.71
C SER A 420 20.02 5.20 -5.28
N SER A 421 19.89 5.73 -4.06
CA SER A 421 20.57 6.98 -3.67
C SER A 421 21.56 6.84 -2.51
N GLN A 422 21.53 5.77 -1.71
CA GLN A 422 22.24 5.74 -0.41
C GLN A 422 23.04 4.47 -0.08
N MET A 423 22.90 3.36 -0.83
CA MET A 423 23.72 2.15 -0.64
C MET A 423 24.27 1.65 -1.99
N PRO A 424 25.47 2.07 -2.41
CA PRO A 424 26.09 1.53 -3.62
C PRO A 424 26.64 0.13 -3.34
N LEU A 425 26.10 -0.88 -4.05
CA LEU A 425 26.62 -2.19 -4.52
C LEU A 425 27.57 -3.05 -3.65
N ASN A 426 28.45 -2.51 -2.80
CA ASN A 426 29.43 -3.27 -2.04
C ASN A 426 28.87 -3.92 -0.75
N SER A 427 27.63 -3.61 -0.36
CA SER A 427 26.86 -4.31 0.68
C SER A 427 25.62 -5.04 0.12
N MET A 428 25.46 -5.08 -1.21
CA MET A 428 24.26 -5.55 -1.92
C MET A 428 24.59 -6.65 -2.94
N SER A 429 25.18 -7.76 -2.51
CA SER A 429 25.29 -8.97 -3.35
C SER A 429 23.98 -9.77 -3.45
N THR A 430 22.87 -9.26 -2.91
CA THR A 430 21.59 -9.99 -2.80
C THR A 430 20.39 -9.33 -3.48
N PHE A 431 20.59 -8.26 -4.25
CA PHE A 431 19.57 -7.73 -5.16
C PHE A 431 19.98 -8.10 -6.59
N TRP A 432 19.64 -9.32 -7.01
CA TRP A 432 19.23 -9.79 -8.34
C TRP A 432 19.13 -11.32 -8.31
#